data_AF-A0A7S0G798-F1
#
_entry.id   AF-A0A7S0G798-F1
#
_cell.length_a   1.000
_cell.length_b   1.000
_cell.length_c   1.000
_cell.angle_alpha   90.00
_cell.angle_beta   90.00
_cell.angle_gamma   90.00
#
_symmetry.space_group_name_H-M   'P 1'
#
loop_
_entity.id
_entity.type
_entity.pdbx_description
1 polymer ?
#
loop_
_entity_poly.entity_id
_entity_poly.type
_entity_poly.pdbx_seq_one_letter_code
_entity_poly.pdbx_strand_id
1 'polypeptide(L)'
;LLQGVITTNKIKKNTVFGKCPDDFDATKTETKCPPHDPNCGCHGPIMTKGMVAWAAGMAGGPDFFINTFHKPVDWWDHQHTVWGIIRSNDHASFAVLDTLYKLPVTKQGGLWMLDDKVEF
;
A
#
# COMPACT_ATOMS: atom_id res chain seq x y z
N LEU A 1 0.93 8.66 -3.52
CA LEU A 1 0.28 7.44 -3.03
C LEU A 1 -1.21 7.60 -3.27
N LEU A 2 -1.85 6.64 -3.95
CA LEU A 2 -3.29 6.63 -4.15
C LEU A 2 -3.88 5.49 -3.31
N GLN A 3 -4.83 5.78 -2.42
CA GLN A 3 -5.49 4.78 -1.57
C GLN A 3 -6.95 4.59 -1.99
N GLY A 4 -7.44 3.35 -1.93
CA GLY A 4 -8.81 2.98 -2.27
C GLY A 4 -9.32 1.86 -1.37
N VAL A 5 -10.60 1.53 -1.50
CA VAL A 5 -11.28 0.51 -0.70
C VAL A 5 -11.96 -0.50 -1.64
N ILE A 6 -11.63 -1.78 -1.53
CA ILE A 6 -12.16 -2.83 -2.41
C ILE A 6 -13.64 -3.16 -2.11
N THR A 7 -14.09 -3.01 -0.86
CA THR A 7 -15.49 -3.22 -0.47
C THR A 7 -15.82 -2.45 0.80
N THR A 8 -17.08 -2.12 1.03
CA THR A 8 -17.54 -1.49 2.28
C THR A 8 -17.90 -2.51 3.36
N ASN A 9 -17.92 -3.80 3.02
CA ASN A 9 -18.20 -4.87 3.96
C ASN A 9 -17.02 -5.08 4.93
N LYS A 10 -17.31 -5.47 6.18
CA LYS A 10 -16.28 -5.84 7.17
C LYS A 10 -15.56 -7.11 6.70
N ILE A 11 -14.47 -6.95 5.95
CA ILE A 11 -13.55 -8.05 5.66
C ILE A 11 -12.82 -8.41 6.96
N LYS A 12 -12.60 -9.71 7.20
CA LYS A 12 -11.72 -10.16 8.27
C LYS A 12 -10.34 -9.53 8.06
N LYS A 13 -9.72 -9.10 9.16
CA LYS A 13 -8.34 -8.61 9.12
C LYS A 13 -7.45 -9.62 8.42
N ASN A 14 -6.77 -9.19 7.36
CA ASN A 14 -5.74 -10.02 6.77
C ASN A 14 -4.60 -10.15 7.78
N THR A 15 -4.43 -11.35 8.32
CA THR A 15 -3.34 -11.71 9.24
C THR A 15 -2.24 -12.49 8.52
N VAL A 16 -2.37 -12.70 7.21
CA VAL A 16 -1.39 -13.41 6.41
C VAL A 16 -0.44 -12.39 5.81
N PHE A 17 0.79 -12.44 6.30
CA PHE A 17 1.90 -11.64 5.83
C PHE A 17 2.45 -12.19 4.51
N GLY A 18 2.94 -11.29 3.65
CA GLY A 18 3.61 -11.68 2.41
C GLY A 18 4.95 -12.41 2.67
N LYS A 19 5.50 -13.04 1.64
CA LYS A 19 6.80 -13.73 1.74
C LYS A 19 7.94 -12.71 1.82
N CYS A 20 8.87 -12.91 2.75
CA CYS A 20 10.12 -12.16 2.80
C CYS A 20 11.00 -12.42 1.56
N PRO A 21 11.76 -11.41 1.09
CA PRO A 21 12.93 -11.64 0.24
C PRO A 21 13.88 -12.65 0.90
N ASP A 22 14.56 -13.45 0.07
CA ASP A 22 15.43 -14.52 0.57
C ASP A 22 16.68 -13.96 1.31
N ASP A 23 17.03 -12.69 1.08
CA ASP A 23 18.13 -11.95 1.73
C ASP A 23 17.68 -11.09 2.93
N PHE A 24 16.41 -11.16 3.32
CA PHE A 24 15.89 -10.39 4.46
C PHE A 24 16.41 -10.93 5.80
N ASP A 25 17.05 -10.05 6.57
CA ASP A 25 17.57 -10.35 7.90
C ASP A 25 16.75 -9.63 8.98
N ALA A 26 15.77 -10.34 9.54
CA ALA A 26 14.88 -9.83 10.58
C ALA A 26 15.61 -9.36 11.87
N THR A 27 16.89 -9.73 12.05
CA THR A 27 17.67 -9.31 13.23
C THR A 27 18.22 -7.89 13.13
N LYS A 28 18.16 -7.27 11.95
CA LYS A 28 18.69 -5.92 11.68
C LYS A 28 17.63 -4.82 11.70
N THR A 29 16.35 -5.16 11.84
CA THR A 29 15.27 -4.18 11.87
C THR A 29 15.20 -3.55 13.27
N GLU A 30 15.75 -2.34 13.42
CA GLU A 30 15.75 -1.56 14.68
C GLU A 30 14.37 -0.99 15.08
N THR A 31 13.29 -1.40 14.41
CA THR A 31 11.96 -0.81 14.59
C THR A 31 11.22 -1.41 15.78
N LYS A 32 10.55 -0.56 16.57
CA LYS A 32 9.49 -1.04 17.49
C LYS A 32 8.38 -1.63 16.62
N CYS A 33 8.29 -2.95 16.60
CA CYS A 33 7.31 -3.65 15.79
C CYS A 33 5.88 -3.18 16.15
N PRO A 34 4.99 -3.00 15.17
CA PRO A 34 3.65 -2.55 15.47
C PRO A 34 2.90 -3.63 16.25
N PRO A 35 1.92 -3.29 17.12
CA PRO A 35 1.25 -4.28 17.99
C PRO A 35 0.59 -5.46 17.25
N HIS A 36 0.27 -5.30 15.97
CA HIS A 36 -0.33 -6.33 15.13
C HIS A 36 0.68 -7.20 14.38
N ASP A 37 1.96 -6.83 14.38
CA ASP A 37 3.08 -7.63 13.88
C ASP A 37 4.24 -7.53 14.88
N PRO A 38 4.17 -8.30 15.99
CA PRO A 38 5.15 -8.19 17.09
C PRO A 38 6.55 -8.68 16.72
N ASN A 39 6.72 -9.33 15.57
CA ASN A 39 7.98 -9.93 15.14
C ASN A 39 8.73 -9.08 14.10
N CYS A 40 8.21 -7.90 13.73
CA CYS A 40 8.78 -7.08 12.66
C CYS A 40 9.05 -7.91 11.39
N GLY A 41 8.10 -8.79 11.04
CA GLY A 41 8.25 -9.62 9.85
C GLY A 41 8.40 -8.76 8.61
N CYS A 42 9.10 -9.25 7.60
CA CYS A 42 8.96 -8.66 6.27
C CYS A 42 7.62 -9.12 5.68
N HIS A 43 6.86 -8.16 5.18
CA HIS A 43 5.51 -8.33 4.62
C HIS A 43 5.50 -8.29 3.09
N GLY A 44 6.63 -8.04 2.43
CA GLY A 44 6.74 -7.95 0.98
C GLY A 44 8.01 -7.23 0.51
N PRO A 45 8.21 -7.05 -0.80
CA PRO A 45 9.40 -6.40 -1.35
C PRO A 45 9.42 -4.89 -1.09
N ILE A 46 10.58 -4.25 -1.27
CA ILE A 46 10.66 -2.79 -1.39
C ILE A 46 9.77 -2.35 -2.55
N MET A 47 8.80 -1.49 -2.26
CA MET A 47 7.77 -1.14 -3.23
C MET A 47 8.32 -0.24 -4.34
N THR A 48 8.02 -0.59 -5.58
CA THR A 48 8.32 0.21 -6.78
C THR A 48 7.04 0.70 -7.46
N LYS A 49 7.18 1.60 -8.43
CA LYS A 49 6.04 2.20 -9.15
C LYS A 49 5.13 1.13 -9.74
N GLY A 50 3.83 1.26 -9.53
CA GLY A 50 2.79 0.37 -10.03
C GLY A 50 2.44 -0.78 -9.09
N MET A 51 3.22 -1.05 -8.05
CA MET A 51 2.88 -2.08 -7.07
C MET A 51 1.64 -1.70 -6.24
N VAL A 52 0.77 -2.68 -6.02
CA VAL A 52 -0.47 -2.57 -5.25
C VAL A 52 -0.34 -3.37 -3.97
N ALA A 53 -0.55 -2.72 -2.84
CA ALA A 53 -0.43 -3.34 -1.52
C ALA A 53 -1.61 -3.00 -0.61
N TRP A 54 -1.76 -3.79 0.44
CA TRP A 54 -2.64 -3.46 1.55
C TRP A 54 -2.10 -2.22 2.29
N ALA A 55 -2.97 -1.25 2.59
CA ALA A 55 -2.62 -0.13 3.44
C ALA A 55 -2.27 -0.65 4.84
N ALA A 56 -1.00 -0.51 5.24
CA ALA A 56 -0.52 -1.05 6.53
C ALA A 56 -1.24 -0.39 7.71
N GLY A 57 -1.35 -1.14 8.80
CA GLY A 57 -1.93 -0.70 10.06
C GLY A 57 -2.95 -1.69 10.62
N MET A 58 -3.43 -1.38 11.83
CA MET A 58 -4.53 -2.10 12.51
C MET A 58 -5.84 -2.15 11.68
N ALA A 59 -5.89 -1.47 10.53
CA ALA A 59 -7.04 -1.36 9.65
C ALA A 59 -7.61 -2.73 9.32
N GLY A 60 -6.76 -3.70 8.94
CA GLY A 60 -7.20 -5.06 8.58
C GLY A 60 -8.44 -5.05 7.67
N GLY A 61 -8.53 -4.01 6.84
CA GLY A 61 -9.71 -3.69 6.06
C GLY A 61 -9.40 -3.83 4.58
N PRO A 62 -10.42 -3.63 3.73
CA PRO A 62 -10.29 -3.69 2.26
C PRO A 62 -9.47 -2.53 1.66
N ASP A 63 -8.72 -1.80 2.48
CA ASP A 63 -7.97 -0.62 2.07
C ASP A 63 -6.67 -1.04 1.37
N PHE A 64 -6.50 -0.57 0.15
CA PHE A 64 -5.31 -0.80 -0.64
C PHE A 64 -4.73 0.52 -1.10
N PHE A 65 -3.49 0.49 -1.54
CA PHE A 65 -2.91 1.63 -2.26
C PHE A 65 -2.06 1.19 -3.44
N ILE A 66 -1.89 2.13 -4.36
CA ILE A 66 -1.01 2.00 -5.52
C ILE A 66 0.20 2.90 -5.30
N ASN A 67 1.40 2.31 -5.30
CA ASN A 67 2.63 3.07 -5.25
C ASN A 67 2.86 3.77 -6.60
N THR A 68 2.85 5.10 -6.60
CA THR A 68 3.10 5.92 -7.79
C THR A 68 4.39 6.72 -7.70
N PHE A 69 5.20 6.53 -6.66
CA PHE A 69 6.49 7.19 -6.52
C PHE A 69 7.45 6.71 -7.62
N HIS A 70 8.27 7.65 -8.13
CA HIS A 70 9.24 7.34 -9.19
C HIS A 70 10.42 6.51 -8.69
N LYS A 71 10.82 6.70 -7.42
CA LYS A 71 11.90 5.95 -6.79
C LYS A 71 11.31 4.80 -5.95
N PRO A 72 12.06 3.70 -5.76
CA PRO A 72 11.73 2.69 -4.77
C PRO A 72 11.48 3.33 -3.40
N VAL A 73 10.49 2.81 -2.68
CA VAL A 73 10.05 3.34 -1.39
C VAL A 73 10.72 2.54 -0.27
N ASP A 74 11.97 2.87 0.01
CA ASP A 74 12.79 2.24 1.06
C ASP A 74 12.40 2.68 2.48
N TRP A 75 11.79 3.85 2.64
CA TRP A 75 11.35 4.36 3.95
C TRP A 75 10.12 3.65 4.53
N TRP A 76 9.39 2.86 3.74
CA TRP A 76 8.39 1.90 4.25
C TRP A 76 8.96 0.49 4.42
N ASP A 77 10.23 0.31 4.02
CA ASP A 77 10.96 -0.93 4.10
C ASP A 77 10.10 -2.10 3.57
N HIS A 78 9.99 -3.14 4.36
CA HIS A 78 9.26 -4.35 4.05
C HIS A 78 7.87 -4.40 4.70
N GLN A 79 7.25 -3.28 5.06
CA GLN A 79 6.05 -3.25 5.90
C GLN A 79 4.73 -3.53 5.18
N HIS A 80 4.76 -3.74 3.86
CA HIS A 80 3.54 -3.87 3.05
C HIS A 80 3.50 -5.16 2.24
N THR A 81 2.36 -5.85 2.31
CA THR A 81 2.06 -6.98 1.44
C THR A 81 1.54 -6.53 0.10
N VAL A 82 2.44 -6.65 -0.89
CA VAL A 82 2.15 -6.44 -2.32
C VAL A 82 1.43 -7.66 -2.87
N TRP A 83 0.25 -7.45 -3.46
CA TRP A 83 -0.58 -8.51 -4.04
C TRP A 83 -0.90 -8.29 -5.52
N GLY A 84 -0.52 -7.13 -6.08
CA GLY A 84 -0.72 -6.82 -7.49
C GLY A 84 0.33 -5.85 -8.02
N ILE A 85 0.41 -5.73 -9.35
CA ILE A 85 1.26 -4.76 -10.03
C ILE A 85 0.62 -4.30 -11.33
N ILE A 86 0.58 -2.98 -11.55
CA ILE A 86 0.30 -2.40 -12.86
C ILE A 86 1.56 -2.62 -13.70
N ARG A 87 1.42 -3.34 -14.81
CA ARG A 87 2.55 -3.64 -15.69
C ARG A 87 3.15 -2.34 -16.23
N SER A 88 4.47 -2.27 -16.32
CA SER A 88 5.19 -1.06 -16.75
C SER A 88 4.82 -0.57 -18.15
N ASN A 89 4.32 -1.47 -19.01
CA ASN A 89 3.86 -1.17 -20.37
C ASN A 89 2.35 -0.87 -20.47
N ASP A 90 1.61 -0.89 -19.36
CA ASP A 90 0.19 -0.52 -19.33
C ASP A 90 0.02 0.99 -19.13
N HIS A 91 0.30 1.74 -20.20
CA HIS A 91 0.21 3.20 -20.20
C HIS A 91 -1.22 3.71 -19.94
N ALA A 92 -2.24 2.95 -20.32
CA ALA A 92 -3.63 3.34 -20.12
C ALA A 92 -3.99 3.36 -18.62
N SER A 93 -3.59 2.34 -17.87
CA SER A 93 -3.79 2.30 -16.42
C SER A 93 -3.05 3.45 -15.70
N PHE A 94 -1.82 3.77 -16.11
CA PHE A 94 -1.11 4.92 -15.53
C PHE A 94 -1.78 6.26 -15.87
N ALA A 95 -2.35 6.43 -17.06
CA ALA A 95 -3.07 7.65 -17.43
C ALA A 95 -4.33 7.86 -16.57
N VAL A 96 -5.01 6.79 -16.16
CA VAL A 96 -6.12 6.85 -15.21
C VAL A 96 -5.63 7.37 -13.85
N LEU A 97 -4.51 6.86 -13.33
CA LEU A 97 -3.93 7.35 -12.08
C LEU A 97 -3.58 8.84 -12.14
N ASP A 98 -2.98 9.28 -13.24
CA ASP A 98 -2.64 10.70 -13.46
C ASP A 98 -3.89 11.59 -13.51
N THR A 99 -5.03 11.04 -13.94
CA THR A 99 -6.31 11.73 -13.92
C THR A 99 -6.86 11.83 -12.49
N LEU A 100 -6.79 10.75 -11.72
CA LEU A 100 -7.23 10.74 -10.32
C LEU A 100 -6.46 11.76 -9.45
N TYR A 101 -5.18 11.98 -9.71
CA TYR A 101 -4.38 12.99 -8.99
C TYR A 101 -4.78 14.45 -9.29
N LYS A 102 -5.58 14.69 -10.33
CA LYS A 102 -6.07 16.04 -10.70
C LYS A 102 -7.45 16.33 -10.13
N LEU A 103 -8.10 15.35 -9.53
CA LEU A 103 -9.42 15.53 -8.94
C LEU A 103 -9.36 16.40 -7.69
N PRO A 104 -10.44 17.13 -7.36
CA PRO A 104 -10.53 17.92 -6.14
C PRO A 104 -10.32 17.05 -4.88
N VAL A 105 -9.54 17.58 -3.94
CA VAL A 105 -9.22 16.90 -2.68
C VAL A 105 -9.32 17.86 -1.49
N THR A 106 -9.76 17.32 -0.37
CA THR A 106 -9.77 17.99 0.93
C THR A 106 -8.89 17.25 1.92
N LYS A 107 -8.16 18.00 2.74
CA LYS A 107 -7.31 17.43 3.80
C LYS A 107 -8.17 16.96 4.97
N GLN A 108 -8.15 15.66 5.27
CA GLN A 108 -8.89 15.05 6.38
C GLN A 108 -8.00 14.05 7.11
N GLY A 109 -7.89 14.15 8.44
CA GLY A 109 -7.10 13.19 9.23
C GLY A 109 -5.61 13.10 8.86
N GLY A 110 -5.04 14.16 8.28
CA GLY A 110 -3.65 14.18 7.79
C GLY A 110 -3.46 13.65 6.36
N LEU A 111 -4.51 13.14 5.73
CA LEU A 111 -4.51 12.61 4.36
C LEU A 111 -5.24 13.57 3.41
N TRP A 112 -4.89 13.53 2.12
CA TRP A 112 -5.65 14.18 1.06
C TRP A 112 -6.69 13.20 0.51
N MET A 113 -7.96 13.49 0.75
CA MET A 113 -9.08 12.65 0.36
C MET A 113 -9.78 13.28 -0.83
N LEU A 114 -10.22 12.48 -1.81
CA LEU A 114 -11.08 12.96 -2.89
C LEU A 114 -12.37 13.55 -2.30
N ASP A 115 -12.80 14.69 -2.84
CA ASP A 115 -14.05 15.34 -2.40
C ASP A 115 -15.26 14.46 -2.73
N ASP A 116 -15.25 13.86 -3.93
CA ASP A 116 -16.22 12.87 -4.38
C ASP A 116 -15.58 11.49 -4.52
N LYS A 117 -16.27 10.46 -4.04
CA LYS A 117 -15.81 9.07 -4.17
C LYS A 117 -15.92 8.60 -5.62
N VAL A 118 -14.87 7.94 -6.11
CA VAL A 118 -14.90 7.23 -7.38
C VAL A 118 -15.30 5.79 -7.12
N GLU A 119 -16.43 5.37 -7.68
CA GLU A 119 -16.84 3.97 -7.69
C GLU A 119 -16.16 3.25 -8.87
N PHE A 120 -15.69 2.04 -8.62
CA PHE A 120 -14.97 1.18 -9.58
C PHE A 120 -15.73 -0.13 -9.77
#